data_AF-A0A106BXU2-F1
#
_entry.id   AF-A0A106BXU2-F1
#
_cell.length_a   1.000
_cell.length_b   1.000
_cell.length_c   1.000
_cell.angle_alpha   90.00
_cell.angle_beta   90.00
_cell.angle_gamma   90.00
#
_symmetry.space_group_name_H-M   'P 1'
#
loop_
_entity.id
_entity.type
_entity.pdbx_description
1 polymer ?
#
loop_
_entity_poly.entity_id
_entity_poly.type
_entity_poly.pdbx_seq_one_letter_code
_entity_poly.pdbx_strand_id
1 'polypeptide(L)'
;MSNEPRLHFTLPSTFALLFAGMIIGTGYALWNQVIIGGNIILLGTLSYFTPVFSTMFASVYLSISLTGSFWQGVALVTLGSLMCF
;
A
#
# COMPACT_ATOMS: atom_id res chain seq x y z
N MET A 1 7.92 -1.14 -38.51
CA MET A 1 6.81 -2.02 -38.12
C MET A 1 6.91 -2.18 -36.60
N SER A 2 5.97 -1.60 -35.85
CA SER A 2 6.03 -1.55 -34.38
C SER A 2 5.88 -2.98 -33.83
N ASN A 3 6.91 -3.49 -33.15
CA ASN A 3 6.93 -4.83 -32.57
C ASN A 3 6.33 -4.81 -31.15
N GLU A 4 5.15 -4.23 -31.02
CA GLU A 4 4.45 -4.12 -29.75
C GLU A 4 3.98 -5.51 -29.32
N PRO A 5 4.27 -5.93 -28.07
CA PRO A 5 3.75 -7.19 -27.55
C PRO A 5 2.23 -7.20 -27.69
N ARG A 6 1.69 -8.19 -28.41
CA ARG A 6 0.24 -8.36 -28.53
C ARG A 6 -0.35 -8.52 -27.12
N LEU A 7 -1.45 -7.85 -26.85
CA LEU A 7 -2.10 -7.94 -25.55
C LEU A 7 -2.75 -9.32 -25.42
N HIS A 8 -2.02 -10.22 -24.76
CA HIS A 8 -2.46 -11.60 -24.54
C HIS A 8 -3.30 -11.67 -23.26
N PHE A 9 -4.61 -11.78 -23.43
CA PHE A 9 -5.52 -12.04 -22.32
C PHE A 9 -5.41 -13.49 -21.88
N THR A 10 -4.65 -13.72 -20.82
CA THR A 10 -4.63 -15.01 -20.13
C THR A 10 -5.62 -14.96 -18.98
N LEU A 11 -6.33 -16.06 -18.74
CA LEU A 11 -7.29 -16.16 -17.63
C LEU A 11 -6.69 -15.71 -16.28
N PRO A 12 -5.47 -16.15 -15.88
CA PRO A 12 -4.87 -15.73 -14.61
C PRO A 12 -4.65 -14.21 -14.52
N SER A 13 -4.14 -13.59 -15.59
CA SER A 13 -3.87 -12.15 -15.60
C SER A 13 -5.14 -11.31 -15.59
N THR A 14 -6.20 -11.77 -16.27
CA THR A 14 -7.51 -11.09 -16.23
C THR A 14 -8.09 -11.11 -14.82
N PHE A 15 -8.03 -12.25 -14.12
CA PHE A 15 -8.48 -12.31 -12.73
C PHE A 15 -7.63 -11.41 -11.81
N ALA A 16 -6.30 -11.45 -11.93
CA ALA A 16 -5.42 -10.59 -11.16
C ALA A 16 -5.74 -9.10 -11.40
N LEU A 17 -6.02 -8.71 -12.64
CA LEU A 17 -6.43 -7.35 -12.99
C LEU A 17 -7.75 -6.96 -12.33
N LEU A 18 -8.77 -7.83 -12.38
CA LEU A 18 -10.07 -7.58 -11.75
C LEU A 18 -9.93 -7.44 -10.23
N PHE A 19 -9.15 -8.32 -9.58
CA PHE A 19 -8.89 -8.23 -8.15
C PHE A 19 -8.15 -6.94 -7.78
N ALA A 20 -7.09 -6.60 -8.52
CA ALA A 20 -6.37 -5.35 -8.30
C ALA A 20 -7.29 -4.14 -8.46
N GLY A 21 -8.12 -4.12 -9.52
CA GLY A 21 -9.10 -3.06 -9.75
C GLY A 21 -10.13 -2.94 -8.63
N MET A 22 -10.66 -4.06 -8.14
CA MET A 22 -11.57 -4.08 -6.99
C MET A 22 -10.91 -3.51 -5.75
N ILE A 23 -9.70 -3.98 -5.39
CA ILE A 23 -8.96 -3.52 -4.21
C ILE A 23 -8.75 -2.00 -4.26
N ILE A 24 -8.22 -1.49 -5.37
CA ILE A 24 -7.98 -0.05 -5.57
C ILE A 24 -9.29 0.74 -5.50
N GLY A 25 -10.35 0.26 -6.18
CA GLY A 25 -11.67 0.89 -6.16
C GLY A 25 -12.25 1.00 -4.76
N THR A 26 -12.23 -0.08 -3.98
CA THR A 26 -12.65 -0.05 -2.57
C THR A 26 -11.76 0.84 -1.71
N GLY A 27 -10.45 0.90 -1.96
CA GLY A 27 -9.54 1.80 -1.25
C GLY A 27 -9.95 3.26 -1.41
N TYR A 28 -10.27 3.70 -2.64
CA TYR A 28 -10.78 5.05 -2.89
C TYR A 28 -12.16 5.30 -2.29
N ALA A 29 -13.05 4.31 -2.33
CA ALA A 29 -14.36 4.43 -1.68
C ALA A 29 -14.22 4.65 -0.16
N LEU A 30 -13.35 3.87 0.51
CA LEU A 30 -13.05 4.03 1.93
C LEU A 30 -12.41 5.38 2.23
N TRP A 31 -11.46 5.83 1.40
CA TRP A 31 -10.85 7.15 1.53
C TRP A 31 -11.91 8.27 1.51
N ASN A 32 -12.84 8.21 0.55
CA ASN A 32 -13.91 9.20 0.45
C ASN A 32 -14.85 9.17 1.67
N GLN A 33 -15.20 7.98 2.16
CA GLN A 33 -16.02 7.83 3.37
C GLN A 33 -15.33 8.45 4.60
N VAL A 34 -14.02 8.21 4.78
CA VAL A 34 -13.27 8.75 5.92
C VAL A 34 -13.09 10.27 5.83
N ILE A 35 -12.96 10.84 4.63
CA ILE A 35 -12.89 12.31 4.48
C ILE A 35 -14.19 12.99 4.91
N ILE A 36 -15.34 12.41 4.55
CA ILE A 36 -16.65 13.03 4.79
C ILE A 36 -17.07 12.92 6.26
N GLY A 37 -16.82 11.77 6.90
CA GLY A 37 -17.32 11.48 8.26
C GLY A 37 -16.25 11.31 9.33
N GLY A 38 -14.97 11.28 8.97
CA GLY A 38 -13.86 10.95 9.86
C GLY A 38 -13.01 12.15 10.27
N ASN A 39 -12.08 11.92 11.20
CA ASN A 39 -11.10 12.91 11.59
C ASN A 39 -9.92 12.88 10.59
N ILE A 40 -9.82 13.92 9.77
CA ILE A 40 -8.73 14.10 8.80
C ILE A 40 -7.33 14.10 9.43
N ILE A 41 -7.17 14.54 10.69
CA ILE A 41 -5.89 14.48 11.39
C ILE A 41 -5.54 13.03 11.70
N LEU A 42 -6.50 12.23 12.18
CA LEU A 42 -6.30 10.80 12.41
C LEU A 42 -5.94 10.08 11.09
N LEU A 43 -6.61 10.42 9.99
CA LEU A 43 -6.31 9.87 8.66
C LEU A 43 -4.88 10.23 8.21
N GLY A 44 -4.46 11.47 8.43
CA GLY A 44 -3.10 11.93 8.15
C GLY A 44 -2.05 11.18 8.97
N THR A 45 -2.26 11.05 10.28
CA THR A 45 -1.39 10.29 11.17
C THR A 45 -1.28 8.83 10.73
N LEU A 46 -2.41 8.15 10.45
CA LEU A 46 -2.42 6.78 9.94
C LEU A 46 -1.66 6.63 8.62
N SER A 47 -1.74 7.63 7.74
CA SER A 47 -0.99 7.63 6.47
C SER A 47 0.53 7.70 6.70
N TYR A 48 0.99 8.39 7.75
CA TYR A 48 2.41 8.39 8.12
C TYR A 48 2.93 7.06 8.68
N PHE A 49 2.02 6.17 9.11
CA PHE A 49 2.35 4.79 9.48
C PHE A 49 2.41 3.81 8.29
N THR A 50 2.21 4.27 7.04
CA THR A 50 2.33 3.44 5.83
C THR A 50 3.61 2.60 5.76
N PRO A 51 4.82 3.10 6.14
CA PRO A 51 6.05 2.31 6.13
C PRO A 51 5.97 1.06 7.04
N VAL A 52 5.32 1.19 8.20
CA VAL A 52 5.13 0.09 9.15
C VAL A 52 4.22 -0.98 8.55
N PHE A 53 3.05 -0.57 8.05
CA PHE A 53 2.11 -1.51 7.44
C PHE A 53 2.71 -2.21 6.22
N SER A 54 3.34 -1.46 5.31
CA SER A 54 4.01 -2.01 4.13
C SER A 54 5.07 -3.04 4.51
N THR A 55 5.86 -2.76 5.54
CA THR A 55 6.87 -3.70 6.06
C THR A 55 6.25 -4.96 6.65
N MET A 56 5.17 -4.83 7.43
CA MET A 56 4.46 -5.98 7.98
C MET A 56 3.90 -6.87 6.86
N PHE A 57 3.24 -6.28 5.86
CA PHE A 57 2.73 -7.02 4.71
C PHE A 57 3.86 -7.70 3.93
N ALA A 58 4.97 -7.01 3.68
CA ALA A 58 6.14 -7.58 3.02
C ALA A 58 6.72 -8.76 3.82
N SER A 59 6.80 -8.65 5.16
CA SER A 59 7.29 -9.73 6.02
C SER A 59 6.45 -11.01 5.90
N VAL A 60 5.12 -10.85 5.86
CA VAL A 60 4.17 -11.96 5.72
C VAL A 60 4.25 -12.53 4.31
N TYR A 61 4.27 -11.69 3.28
CA TYR A 61 4.33 -12.11 1.89
C TYR A 61 5.61 -12.88 1.56
N LEU A 62 6.77 -12.42 2.06
CA LEU A 62 8.05 -13.09 1.87
C LEU A 62 8.29 -14.23 2.89
N SER A 63 7.44 -14.36 3.92
CA SER A 63 7.61 -15.33 5.02
C SER A 63 8.99 -15.24 5.70
N ILE A 64 9.54 -14.03 5.83
CA ILE A 64 10.83 -13.77 6.47
C ILE A 64 10.66 -12.87 7.69
N SER A 65 11.44 -13.13 8.75
CA SER A 65 11.59 -12.19 9.86
C SER A 65 12.60 -11.11 9.47
N LEU A 66 12.16 -9.86 9.40
CA LEU A 66 13.06 -8.74 9.09
C LEU A 66 13.99 -8.47 10.27
N THR A 67 15.24 -8.12 9.96
CA THR A 67 16.28 -7.85 10.96
C THR A 67 15.97 -6.60 11.78
N GLY A 68 16.53 -6.52 13.00
CA GLY A 68 16.33 -5.36 13.89
C GLY A 68 16.73 -4.03 13.24
N SER A 69 17.79 -4.01 12.43
CA SER A 69 18.23 -2.82 11.69
C SER A 69 17.22 -2.37 10.63
N PHE A 70 16.48 -3.30 10.02
CA PHE A 70 15.42 -2.94 9.07
C PHE A 70 14.26 -2.24 9.79
N TRP A 71 13.83 -2.79 10.92
CA TRP A 71 12.80 -2.18 11.77
C TRP A 71 13.21 -0.80 12.28
N GLN A 72 14.50 -0.59 12.57
CA GLN A 72 15.02 0.72 12.90
C GLN A 72 14.89 1.72 11.73
N GLY A 73 15.16 1.28 10.50
CA GLY A 73 14.92 2.08 9.29
C GLY A 73 13.45 2.47 9.14
N VAL A 74 12.53 1.52 9.31
CA VAL A 74 11.08 1.75 9.27
C VAL A 74 10.65 2.76 10.33
N ALA A 75 11.13 2.61 11.57
CA ALA A 75 10.84 3.54 12.66
C ALA A 75 11.37 4.95 12.36
N LEU A 76 12.57 5.07 11.80
CA LEU A 76 13.18 6.36 11.45
C LEU A 76 12.38 7.07 10.35
N VAL A 77 11.94 6.34 9.31
CA VAL A 77 11.09 6.91 8.25
C VAL A 77 9.74 7.36 8.81
N THR A 78 9.08 6.54 9.64
CA THR A 78 7.80 6.90 10.27
C THR A 78 7.94 8.12 11.19
N LEU A 79 8.99 8.18 12.01
CA LEU A 79 9.27 9.35 12.86
C LEU A 79 9.57 10.60 12.03
N GLY A 80 10.35 10.47 10.96
CA GLY A 80 10.62 11.57 10.04
C GLY A 80 9.35 12.13 9.39
N SER A 81 8.42 11.26 8.99
CA SER A 81 7.10 11.68 8.47
C SER A 81 6.25 12.39 9.53
N LEU A 82 6.26 11.92 10.78
CA LEU A 82 5.52 12.53 11.89
C LEU A 82 6.09 13.88 12.33
N MET A 83 7.42 14.06 12.28
CA MET A 83 8.07 15.33 12.63
C MET A 83 7.95 16.42 11.56
N CYS A 84 7.65 16.03 10.32
CA CYS A 84 7.49 16.95 9.18
C CYS A 84 6.02 17.40 8.99
N PHE A 85 5.12 16.98 9.88
CA PHE A 85 3.71 17.40 9.97
C PHE A 85 3.57 18.57 10.95
#